data_AF-K1S617-F1
#
_entry.id   AF-K1S617-F1
#
_cell.length_a   1.000
_cell.length_b   1.000
_cell.length_c   1.000
_cell.angle_alpha   90.00
_cell.angle_beta   90.00
_cell.angle_gamma   90.00
#
_symmetry.space_group_name_H-M   'P 1'
#
loop_
_entity.id
_entity.type
_entity.pdbx_description
1 polymer ?
#
loop_
_entity_poly.entity_id
_entity_poly.type
_entity_poly.pdbx_seq_one_letter_code
_entity_poly.pdbx_strand_id
1 'polypeptide(L)' 'DTIIGGVVRGDKVFIAVGNMELSAYDRVVVFAMPASISKIGYFFN' A
#
# COMPACT_ATOMS: atom_id res chain seq x y z
N ASP A 1 11.40 4.52 -6.22
CA ASP A 1 10.15 5.16 -6.64
C ASP A 1 9.00 4.20 -6.46
N THR A 2 8.02 4.64 -5.67
CA THR A 2 6.91 3.83 -5.21
C THR A 2 5.72 4.72 -4.93
N ILE A 3 4.54 4.32 -5.38
CA ILE A 3 3.29 5.07 -5.19
C ILE A 3 2.21 4.10 -4.69
N ILE A 4 1.44 4.53 -3.70
CA ILE A 4 0.26 3.80 -3.23
C ILE A 4 -0.91 4.16 -4.14
N GLY A 5 -1.50 3.17 -4.79
CA GLY A 5 -2.67 3.36 -5.66
C GLY A 5 -3.99 3.33 -4.88
N GLY A 6 -4.06 2.52 -3.83
CA GLY A 6 -5.27 2.39 -3.02
C GLY A 6 -5.13 1.38 -1.89
N VAL A 7 -6.12 1.39 -1.01
CA VAL A 7 -6.19 0.53 0.18
C VAL A 7 -7.53 -0.19 0.19
N VAL A 8 -7.51 -1.50 0.38
CA VAL A 8 -8.69 -2.33 0.58
C VAL A 8 -8.79 -2.68 2.05
N ARG A 9 -9.88 -2.25 2.70
CA ARG A 9 -10.18 -2.51 4.12
C ARG A 9 -11.51 -3.24 4.21
N GLY A 10 -11.45 -4.55 4.48
CA GLY A 10 -12.61 -5.42 4.38
C GLY A 10 -13.21 -5.40 2.97
N ASP A 11 -14.48 -5.04 2.84
CA ASP A 11 -15.21 -4.96 1.57
C ASP A 11 -15.17 -3.57 0.91
N LYS A 12 -14.40 -2.63 1.47
CA LYS A 12 -14.31 -1.25 0.96
C LYS A 12 -12.96 -0.98 0.32
N VAL A 13 -12.98 -0.26 -0.79
CA VAL A 13 -11.79 0.20 -1.52
C VAL A 13 -11.69 1.71 -1.40
N PHE A 14 -10.51 2.20 -1.02
CA PHE A 14 -10.19 3.60 -0.85
C PHE A 14 -9.06 3.98 -1.82
N ILE A 15 -9.18 5.14 -2.47
CA ILE A 15 -8.06 5.74 -3.19
C ILE A 15 -7.15 6.39 -2.16
N ALA A 16 -5.87 6.07 -2.20
CA ALA A 16 -4.91 6.59 -1.24
C ALA A 16 -4.74 8.10 -1.42
N VAL A 17 -5.06 8.84 -0.36
CA VAL A 17 -4.83 10.29 -0.25
C VAL A 17 -3.77 10.53 0.82
N GLY A 18 -3.02 11.63 0.71
CA GLY A 18 -1.76 11.83 1.46
C GLY A 18 -1.87 11.81 3.01
N ASN A 19 -3.08 11.91 3.57
CA ASN A 19 -3.36 11.84 5.00
C ASN A 19 -4.01 10.52 5.44
N MET A 20 -4.01 9.49 4.59
CA MET A 20 -4.61 8.21 4.92
C MET A 20 -3.71 7.39 5.85
N GLU A 21 -4.27 6.93 6.97
CA GLU A 21 -3.59 5.99 7.87
C GLU A 21 -3.99 4.55 7.57
N LEU A 22 -2.97 3.69 7.49
CA LEU A 22 -3.13 2.25 7.35
C LEU A 22 -3.51 1.62 8.69
N SER A 23 -4.40 0.65 8.65
CA SER A 23 -4.81 -0.16 9.79
C SER A 23 -4.35 -1.60 9.61
N ALA A 24 -4.25 -2.34 10.72
CA ALA A 24 -3.95 -3.77 10.66
C ALA A 24 -4.94 -4.48 9.74
N TYR A 25 -4.42 -5.47 8.98
CA TYR A 25 -5.16 -6.25 7.97
C TYR A 25 -5.58 -5.51 6.70
N ASP A 26 -5.22 -4.24 6.54
CA ASP A 26 -5.40 -3.54 5.28
C ASP A 26 -4.57 -4.18 4.17
N ARG A 27 -5.17 -4.31 2.99
CA ARG A 27 -4.46 -4.72 1.78
C ARG A 27 -4.14 -3.48 0.96
N VAL A 28 -2.86 -3.16 0.82
CA VAL A 28 -2.39 -1.96 0.13
C VAL A 28 -1.94 -2.32 -1.28
N VAL A 29 -2.46 -1.60 -2.27
CA VAL A 29 -2.02 -1.71 -3.67
C VAL A 29 -0.92 -0.70 -3.91
N VAL A 30 0.28 -1.20 -4.22
CA VAL A 30 1.48 -0.38 -4.43
C VAL A 30 2.01 -0.59 -5.84
N PHE A 31 2.24 0.51 -6.56
CA PHE A 31 2.96 0.52 -7.83
C PHE A 31 4.42 0.88 -7.56
N ALA A 32 5.32 -0.03 -7.93
CA ALA A 32 6.73 0.07 -7.62
C ALA A 32 7.59 -0.35 -8.79
N MET A 33 8.77 0.27 -8.92
CA MET A 33 9.81 -0.29 -9.78
C MET A 33 10.29 -1.65 -9.24
N PRO A 34 10.65 -2.63 -10.09
CA PRO A 34 11.07 -3.96 -9.65
C PRO A 34 12.16 -3.96 -8.58
N ALA A 35 13.15 -3.07 -8.73
CA ALA A 35 14.25 -2.91 -7.77
C ALA A 35 13.80 -2.44 -6.36
N SER A 36 12.59 -1.89 -6.24
CA SER A 36 12.02 -1.39 -4.97
C SER A 36 11.12 -2.41 -4.27
N ILE A 37 10.74 -3.51 -4.93
CA ILE A 37 9.79 -4.51 -4.39
C ILE A 37 10.32 -5.15 -3.10
N SER A 38 11.61 -5.49 -3.06
CA SER A 38 12.24 -6.12 -1.89
C SER A 38 12.16 -5.24 -0.64
N LYS A 39 12.28 -3.91 -0.80
CA LYS A 39 12.16 -2.95 0.30
C LYS A 39 10.72 -2.87 0.82
N ILE A 40 9.73 -2.90 -0.08
CA ILE A 40 8.32 -2.90 0.29
C ILE A 40 7.98 -4.15 1.09
N GLY A 41 8.44 -5.33 0.63
CA GLY A 41 8.26 -6.58 1.38
C GLY A 41 8.81 -6.52 2.80
N TYR A 42 9.93 -5.82 3.02
CA TYR A 42 10.47 -5.60 4.37
C TYR A 42 9.64 -4.61 5.21
N PHE A 43 9.04 -3.59 4.60
CA PHE A 43 8.24 -2.58 5.31
C PHE A 43 6.87 -3.10 5.80
N PHE A 44 6.31 -4.09 5.11
CA PHE A 44 4.95 -4.60 5.37
C PHE A 44 4.90 -5.99 6.05
N ASN A 45 6.05 -6.60 6.33
CA ASN A 45 6.20 -7.92 6.95
C ASN A 45 6.63 -7.79 8.41
#